data_AF-A0A1V5J455-F1
#
_entry.id   AF-A0A1V5J455-F1
#
_cell.length_a   1.000
_cell.length_b   1.000
_cell.length_c   1.000
_cell.angle_alpha   90.00
_cell.angle_beta   90.00
_cell.angle_gamma   90.00
#
_symmetry.space_group_name_H-M   'P 1'
#
loop_
_entity.id
_entity.type
_entity.pdbx_description
1 polymer ?
#
loop_
_entity_poly.entity_id
_entity_poly.type
_entity_poly.pdbx_seq_one_letter_code
_entity_poly.pdbx_strand_id
1 'polypeptide(L)'
;MLRNSLDAGTFLALAGPEGPVIINSGDIAHARREGATAAVVLLDGSILKSYDSFDALKSMLLKNGFIQIQRSAIANAQKIRTVSPLTKGDYLLTFTGQAVAIELNSAYTAEARKRLEVKTLDHVEPFDRPTYWLMKENIKYYQKLIYLMTKEELLKNFSDSTGNPVISLLIANFLYQFALKIRAGESEPLEGGNVRSLWYMIKPAISKLGALEGSDHYKTLSEVLARLVTHKIVTYKEYGLTEEENWIIGKTNPHVILLAEKRSHFKFIQGFNAQYGVSVLAAGGIPGMITMEFFTDALKKAITQSHLKEIPIIALTDYDPAGDLIVSTFIDNLKTYNVPKTKFIRMVQPSIFTPEELEAYKYSLVGENEATPAMVKKWLKKTGGINGQPYGLETDALMITPSKVKALFYEKAKPYLTAVKNKSSLL
;
A
#
# COMPACT_ATOMS: atom_id res chain seq x y z
N MET A 1 2.11 -9.93 38.23
CA MET A 1 1.12 -8.83 38.14
C MET A 1 1.47 -7.91 36.96
N LEU A 2 1.61 -8.44 35.73
CA LEU A 2 2.01 -7.71 34.51
C LEU A 2 1.44 -8.40 33.25
N ARG A 3 0.14 -8.75 33.22
CA ARG A 3 -0.43 -9.58 32.13
C ARG A 3 -1.51 -8.91 31.28
N ASN A 4 -1.92 -7.68 31.56
CA ASN A 4 -3.03 -7.05 30.86
C ASN A 4 -2.66 -5.65 30.37
N SER A 5 -2.11 -5.54 29.15
CA SER A 5 -2.38 -4.47 28.16
C SER A 5 -1.24 -4.32 27.15
N LEU A 6 -1.09 -5.21 26.17
CA LEU A 6 -0.14 -4.98 25.06
C LEU A 6 -0.68 -5.56 23.74
N ASP A 7 -1.62 -4.85 23.11
CA ASP A 7 -1.89 -4.98 21.67
C ASP A 7 -1.18 -3.84 20.93
N ALA A 8 0.02 -4.15 20.45
CA ALA A 8 0.75 -3.62 19.29
C ALA A 8 2.19 -4.15 19.39
N GLY A 9 2.39 -5.41 18.97
CA GLY A 9 3.61 -6.18 19.24
C GLY A 9 3.42 -7.05 20.47
N THR A 10 3.18 -8.34 20.28
CA THR A 10 3.03 -9.26 21.41
C THR A 10 4.40 -9.42 22.07
N PHE A 11 4.48 -9.05 23.34
CA PHE A 11 5.72 -9.13 24.10
C PHE A 11 5.71 -10.34 25.03
N LEU A 12 6.82 -11.08 25.07
CA LEU A 12 7.02 -12.29 25.87
C LEU A 12 8.13 -12.06 26.88
N ALA A 13 7.89 -12.40 28.14
CA ALA A 13 8.94 -12.49 29.14
C ALA A 13 9.58 -13.88 29.07
N LEU A 14 10.89 -13.95 28.84
CA LEU A 14 11.68 -15.19 28.78
C LEU A 14 12.88 -15.13 29.72
N ALA A 15 13.42 -16.28 30.10
CA ALA A 15 14.64 -16.37 30.89
C ALA A 15 15.88 -16.13 30.01
N GLY A 16 16.61 -15.04 30.30
CA GLY A 16 17.92 -14.72 29.74
C GLY A 16 19.05 -14.88 30.75
N PRO A 17 20.32 -14.64 30.35
CA PRO A 17 21.50 -14.84 31.19
C PRO A 17 21.49 -13.99 32.47
N GLU A 18 21.00 -12.75 32.37
CA GLU A 18 20.99 -11.75 33.45
C GLU A 18 19.61 -11.61 34.13
N GLY A 19 18.64 -12.46 33.77
CA GLY A 19 17.27 -12.40 34.29
C GLY A 19 16.19 -12.35 33.21
N PRO A 20 14.93 -12.01 33.57
CA PRO A 20 13.82 -12.00 32.64
C PRO A 20 13.96 -10.90 31.58
N VAL A 21 13.85 -11.27 30.31
CA VAL A 21 13.93 -10.36 29.16
C VAL A 21 12.58 -10.31 28.46
N ILE A 22 12.14 -9.11 28.07
CA ILE A 22 10.93 -8.90 27.27
C ILE A 22 11.32 -8.86 25.79
N ILE A 23 10.78 -9.80 24.99
CA ILE A 23 11.03 -9.88 23.55
C ILE A 23 9.76 -9.64 22.74
N ASN A 24 9.88 -9.09 21.53
CA ASN A 24 8.76 -9.02 20.60
C ASN A 24 8.58 -10.37 19.89
N SER A 25 7.34 -10.81 19.68
CA SER A 25 7.07 -12.04 18.92
C SER A 25 7.58 -11.98 17.48
N GLY A 26 7.76 -10.78 16.92
CA GLY A 26 8.37 -10.53 15.62
C GLY A 26 9.87 -10.83 15.57
N ASP A 27 10.55 -10.90 16.71
CA ASP A 27 11.99 -11.23 16.78
C ASP A 27 12.24 -12.74 16.90
N ILE A 28 11.17 -13.52 17.07
CA ILE A 28 11.23 -14.97 17.17
C ILE A 28 11.22 -15.58 15.77
N ALA A 29 12.18 -16.46 15.50
CA ALA A 29 12.22 -17.28 14.30
C ALA A 29 11.35 -18.54 14.46
N HIS A 30 11.59 -19.31 15.51
CA HIS A 30 10.84 -20.53 15.81
C HIS A 30 10.88 -20.84 17.31
N ALA A 31 9.96 -21.67 17.78
CA ALA A 31 9.93 -22.16 19.14
C ALA A 31 9.69 -23.67 19.16
N ARG A 32 10.32 -24.37 20.09
CA ARG A 32 10.22 -25.82 20.26
C ARG A 32 10.02 -26.22 21.72
N ARG A 33 9.36 -27.34 21.94
CA ARG A 33 9.17 -27.91 23.27
C ARG A 33 10.53 -28.30 23.88
N GLU A 34 10.75 -27.92 25.13
CA GLU A 34 11.92 -28.27 25.91
C GLU A 34 11.49 -28.63 27.33
N GLY A 35 11.40 -29.93 27.61
CA GLY A 35 10.83 -30.45 28.85
C GLY A 35 9.39 -29.97 29.08
N ALA A 36 9.13 -29.38 30.25
CA ALA A 36 7.84 -28.77 30.59
C ALA A 36 7.64 -27.36 30.01
N THR A 37 8.68 -26.79 29.41
CA THR A 37 8.75 -25.41 28.90
C THR A 37 8.94 -25.39 27.38
N ALA A 38 9.33 -24.24 26.83
CA ALA A 38 9.73 -24.10 25.44
C ALA A 38 11.09 -23.39 25.32
N ALA A 39 11.88 -23.82 24.36
CA ALA A 39 13.00 -23.05 23.84
C ALA A 39 12.49 -22.15 22.71
N VAL A 40 12.82 -20.86 22.79
CA VAL A 40 12.47 -19.84 21.80
C VAL A 40 13.75 -19.38 21.13
N VAL A 41 13.83 -19.51 19.81
CA VAL A 41 14.99 -19.11 19.03
C VAL A 41 14.70 -17.79 18.32
N LEU A 42 15.53 -16.78 18.55
CA LEU A 42 15.40 -15.45 17.96
C LEU A 42 16.11 -15.38 16.61
N LEU A 43 15.80 -14.34 15.82
CA LEU A 43 16.36 -14.13 14.48
C LEU A 43 17.89 -13.93 14.48
N ASP A 44 18.46 -13.44 15.59
CA ASP A 44 19.92 -13.32 15.78
C ASP A 44 20.59 -14.65 16.16
N GLY A 45 19.82 -15.73 16.29
CA GLY A 45 20.29 -17.07 16.65
C GLY A 45 20.34 -17.33 18.16
N SER A 46 20.06 -16.34 19.00
CA SER A 46 19.98 -16.54 20.45
C SER A 46 18.83 -17.47 20.83
N ILE A 47 19.04 -18.26 21.88
CA ILE A 47 18.06 -19.22 22.40
C ILE A 47 17.71 -18.82 23.82
N LEU A 48 16.42 -18.58 24.04
CA LEU A 48 15.87 -18.20 25.34
C LEU A 48 14.89 -19.27 25.82
N LYS A 49 14.81 -19.45 27.13
CA LYS A 49 13.86 -20.41 27.73
C LYS A 49 12.58 -19.68 28.15
N SER A 50 11.44 -20.23 27.75
CA SER A 50 10.12 -19.74 28.14
C SER A 50 9.78 -20.11 29.58
N TYR A 51 9.19 -19.16 30.31
CA TYR A 51 8.53 -19.44 31.59
C TYR A 51 7.21 -20.18 31.40
N ASP A 52 6.53 -19.95 30.28
CA ASP A 52 5.29 -20.63 29.92
C ASP A 52 5.58 -21.99 29.24
N SER A 53 4.62 -22.91 29.35
CA SER A 53 4.68 -24.19 28.65
C SER A 53 4.62 -23.99 27.12
N PHE A 54 5.16 -24.96 26.37
CA PHE A 54 5.07 -24.92 24.91
C PHE A 54 3.64 -24.81 24.40
N ASP A 55 2.67 -25.47 25.04
CA ASP A 55 1.27 -25.44 24.59
C ASP A 55 0.62 -24.07 24.83
N ALA A 56 0.94 -23.40 25.94
CA ALA A 56 0.50 -22.03 26.20
C ALA A 56 1.10 -21.05 25.19
N LEU A 57 2.42 -21.14 24.99
CA LEU A 57 3.16 -20.30 24.04
C LEU A 57 2.69 -20.53 22.60
N LYS A 58 2.43 -21.78 22.21
CA LYS A 58 1.87 -22.16 20.91
C LYS A 58 0.49 -21.54 20.69
N SER A 59 -0.42 -21.65 21.66
CA SER A 59 -1.78 -21.09 21.54
C SER A 59 -1.76 -19.58 21.29
N MET A 60 -0.83 -18.89 21.93
CA MET A 60 -0.62 -17.45 21.75
C MET A 60 0.03 -17.13 20.39
N LEU A 61 1.17 -17.74 20.06
CA LEU A 61 1.94 -17.39 18.87
C LEU A 61 1.25 -17.79 17.57
N LEU A 62 0.48 -18.88 17.55
CA LEU A 62 -0.27 -19.26 16.34
C LEU A 62 -1.22 -18.13 15.91
N LYS A 63 -1.81 -17.38 16.84
CA LYS A 63 -2.67 -16.22 16.53
C LYS A 63 -1.92 -15.06 15.87
N ASN A 64 -0.59 -15.03 15.95
CA ASN A 64 0.29 -13.94 15.52
C ASN A 64 1.22 -14.34 14.35
N GLY A 65 0.70 -15.07 13.36
CA GLY A 65 1.43 -15.38 12.13
C GLY A 65 2.39 -16.57 12.23
N PHE A 66 2.35 -17.35 13.32
CA PHE A 66 3.08 -18.61 13.40
C PHE A 66 2.30 -19.76 12.79
N ILE A 67 3.04 -20.75 12.27
CA ILE A 67 2.54 -22.01 11.77
C ILE A 67 3.13 -23.17 12.59
N GLN A 68 2.35 -24.24 12.73
CA GLN A 68 2.89 -25.48 13.29
C GLN A 68 3.69 -26.20 12.21
N ILE A 69 4.91 -26.60 12.54
CA ILE A 69 5.84 -27.26 11.61
C ILE A 69 6.12 -28.72 12.01
N GLN A 70 6.04 -29.00 13.31
CA GLN A 70 6.19 -30.33 13.89
C GLN A 70 5.27 -30.48 15.11
N ARG A 71 5.21 -31.68 15.70
CA ARG A 71 4.44 -31.92 16.93
C ARG A 71 4.91 -31.02 18.08
N SER A 72 6.22 -30.83 18.16
CA SER A 72 6.92 -30.10 19.23
C SER A 72 7.52 -28.78 18.75
N ALA A 73 7.17 -28.26 17.56
CA ALA A 73 7.74 -27.02 17.06
C ALA A 73 6.76 -26.17 16.24
N ILE A 74 6.94 -24.85 16.34
CA ILE A 74 6.24 -23.82 15.57
C ILE A 74 7.24 -22.83 14.99
N ALA A 75 6.91 -22.24 13.84
CA ALA A 75 7.76 -21.28 13.13
C ALA A 75 7.00 -19.99 12.84
N ASN A 76 7.73 -18.87 12.85
CA ASN A 76 7.21 -17.57 12.43
C ASN A 76 7.17 -17.50 10.91
N ALA A 77 5.99 -17.65 10.31
CA ALA A 77 5.89 -17.72 8.85
C ALA A 77 6.32 -16.41 8.17
N GLN A 78 6.20 -15.27 8.85
CA GLN A 78 6.55 -13.96 8.31
C GLN A 78 8.06 -13.69 8.27
N LYS A 79 8.86 -14.58 8.88
CA LYS A 79 10.33 -14.44 8.99
C LYS A 79 11.09 -15.54 8.29
N ILE A 80 10.37 -16.47 7.66
CA ILE A 80 10.96 -17.47 6.80
C ILE A 80 11.72 -16.73 5.70
N ARG A 81 12.95 -17.15 5.45
CA ARG A 81 13.75 -16.69 4.32
C ARG A 81 13.53 -17.63 3.16
N THR A 82 13.74 -18.93 3.28
CA THR A 82 13.51 -19.85 2.15
C THR A 82 12.63 -21.02 2.55
N VAL A 83 11.89 -21.57 1.58
CA VAL A 83 11.19 -22.86 1.69
C VAL A 83 11.65 -23.75 0.54
N SER A 84 12.38 -24.81 0.89
CA SER A 84 12.95 -25.74 -0.08
C SER A 84 12.33 -27.12 0.12
N PRO A 85 11.85 -27.81 -0.93
CA PRO A 85 11.33 -29.17 -0.80
C PRO A 85 12.46 -30.11 -0.34
N LEU A 86 12.16 -30.96 0.65
CA LEU A 86 13.10 -31.97 1.16
C LEU A 86 12.75 -33.35 0.61
N THR A 87 11.54 -33.82 0.92
CA THR A 87 10.93 -35.02 0.33
C THR A 87 9.45 -34.77 0.05
N LYS A 88 8.68 -35.79 -0.34
CA LYS A 88 7.27 -35.62 -0.72
C LYS A 88 6.43 -35.08 0.45
N GLY A 89 6.21 -33.77 0.44
CA GLY A 89 5.41 -33.06 1.43
C GLY A 89 6.21 -32.47 2.60
N ASP A 90 7.49 -32.78 2.72
CA ASP A 90 8.40 -32.21 3.73
C ASP A 90 9.17 -31.03 3.14
N TYR A 91 9.43 -30.00 3.94
CA TYR A 91 10.15 -28.81 3.51
C TYR A 91 11.22 -28.41 4.53
N LEU A 92 12.29 -27.79 4.04
CA LEU A 92 13.25 -27.06 4.85
C LEU A 92 12.88 -25.57 4.85
N LEU A 93 12.77 -25.01 6.06
CA LEU A 93 12.57 -23.59 6.28
C LEU A 93 13.87 -22.97 6.78
N THR A 94 14.36 -21.92 6.12
CA THR A 94 15.44 -21.08 6.66
C THR A 94 14.87 -19.76 7.17
N PHE A 95 15.58 -19.06 8.05
CA PHE A 95 15.16 -17.74 8.56
C PHE A 95 16.24 -16.70 8.31
N THR A 96 15.82 -15.44 8.22
CA THR A 96 16.78 -14.32 8.10
C THR A 96 17.63 -14.26 9.38
N GLY A 97 18.96 -14.28 9.23
CA GLY A 97 19.91 -14.26 10.36
C GLY A 97 20.26 -15.63 10.94
N GLN A 98 19.61 -16.71 10.50
CA GLN A 98 19.91 -18.08 10.96
C GLN A 98 20.53 -18.93 9.86
N ALA A 99 21.61 -19.65 10.21
CA ALA A 99 22.27 -20.59 9.29
C ALA A 99 21.60 -21.98 9.26
N VAL A 100 20.86 -22.35 10.31
CA VAL A 100 20.29 -23.69 10.46
C VAL A 100 18.87 -23.72 9.91
N ALA A 101 18.62 -24.64 8.97
CA ALA A 101 17.28 -24.91 8.48
C ALA A 101 16.48 -25.76 9.49
N ILE A 102 15.17 -25.52 9.56
CA ILE A 102 14.24 -26.35 10.35
C ILE A 102 13.26 -27.06 9.42
N GLU A 103 12.91 -28.29 9.75
CA GLU A 103 12.00 -29.09 8.95
C GLU A 103 10.52 -28.77 9.26
N LEU A 104 9.74 -28.60 8.19
CA LEU A 104 8.30 -28.69 8.18
C LEU A 104 7.91 -30.08 7.67
N ASN A 105 7.37 -30.90 8.57
CA ASN A 105 7.00 -32.27 8.23
C ASN A 105 5.66 -32.27 7.47
N SER A 106 5.51 -33.23 6.56
CA SER A 106 4.34 -33.48 5.70
C SER A 106 3.02 -33.55 6.45
N ALA A 107 3.03 -34.07 7.69
CA ALA A 107 1.86 -34.10 8.58
C ALA A 107 1.29 -32.70 8.90
N TYR A 108 2.11 -31.65 8.82
CA TYR A 108 1.73 -30.27 9.13
C TYR A 108 1.63 -29.38 7.90
N THR A 109 2.13 -29.82 6.74
CA THR A 109 2.12 -29.06 5.49
C THR A 109 0.71 -28.65 5.04
N ALA A 110 -0.30 -29.51 5.21
CA ALA A 110 -1.68 -29.17 4.83
C ALA A 110 -2.24 -28.02 5.67
N GLU A 111 -2.04 -28.05 6.99
CA GLU A 111 -2.49 -26.99 7.90
C GLU A 111 -1.68 -25.70 7.69
N ALA A 112 -0.37 -25.82 7.45
CA ALA A 112 0.48 -24.67 7.12
C ALA A 112 -0.02 -23.96 5.85
N ARG A 113 -0.32 -24.71 4.78
CA ARG A 113 -0.89 -24.16 3.54
C ARG A 113 -2.23 -23.47 3.77
N LYS A 114 -3.12 -24.11 4.54
CA LYS A 114 -4.43 -23.54 4.89
C LYS A 114 -4.27 -22.23 5.67
N ARG A 115 -3.40 -22.19 6.68
CA ARG A 115 -3.18 -21.02 7.53
C ARG A 115 -2.52 -19.87 6.78
N LEU A 116 -1.66 -20.17 5.81
CA LEU A 116 -1.04 -19.19 4.94
C LEU A 116 -1.93 -18.78 3.77
N GLU A 117 -3.04 -19.48 3.53
CA GLU A 117 -3.92 -19.27 2.39
C GLU A 117 -3.19 -19.43 1.04
N VAL A 118 -2.29 -20.42 0.96
CA VAL A 118 -1.48 -20.70 -0.24
C VAL A 118 -1.75 -22.10 -0.80
N LYS A 119 -1.66 -22.25 -2.12
CA LYS A 119 -1.90 -23.54 -2.80
C LYS A 119 -0.73 -24.52 -2.66
N THR A 120 0.50 -24.01 -2.74
CA THR A 120 1.75 -24.77 -2.60
C THR A 120 2.77 -24.00 -1.77
N LEU A 121 3.75 -24.71 -1.20
CA LEU A 121 4.94 -24.15 -0.54
C LEU A 121 6.21 -24.29 -1.41
N ASP A 122 6.07 -24.80 -2.63
CA ASP A 122 7.19 -24.95 -3.56
C ASP A 122 7.73 -23.57 -4.00
N HIS A 123 9.06 -23.47 -4.13
CA HIS A 123 9.79 -22.33 -4.71
C HIS A 123 9.64 -20.99 -3.97
N VAL A 124 9.96 -20.98 -2.68
CA VAL A 124 10.02 -19.73 -1.93
C VAL A 124 11.47 -19.34 -1.66
N GLU A 125 11.98 -18.34 -2.38
CA GLU A 125 13.18 -17.61 -1.99
C GLU A 125 13.07 -16.11 -2.41
N PRO A 126 13.06 -15.13 -1.48
CA PRO A 126 12.83 -15.20 -0.03
C PRO A 126 11.32 -15.19 0.38
N PHE A 127 10.86 -15.81 1.48
CA PHE A 127 9.47 -15.74 2.05
C PHE A 127 9.18 -14.37 2.67
N ASP A 128 9.49 -13.31 1.95
CA ASP A 128 9.07 -11.97 2.29
C ASP A 128 7.60 -11.74 1.92
N ARG A 129 7.08 -10.57 2.26
CA ARG A 129 5.69 -10.20 1.95
C ARG A 129 5.39 -10.27 0.44
N PRO A 130 6.23 -9.75 -0.47
CA PRO A 130 6.09 -9.98 -1.91
C PRO A 130 5.93 -11.46 -2.29
N THR A 131 6.79 -12.34 -1.78
CA THR A 131 6.74 -13.77 -2.12
C THR A 131 5.52 -14.47 -1.54
N TYR A 132 5.07 -14.10 -0.34
CA TYR A 132 3.76 -14.55 0.17
C TYR A 132 2.63 -14.25 -0.83
N TRP A 133 2.59 -13.03 -1.37
CA TRP A 133 1.55 -12.65 -2.32
C TRP A 133 1.70 -13.33 -3.69
N LEU A 134 2.93 -13.57 -4.16
CA LEU A 134 3.18 -14.41 -5.34
C LEU A 134 2.55 -15.80 -5.18
N MET A 135 2.76 -16.44 -4.03
CA MET A 135 2.19 -17.77 -3.74
C MET A 135 0.67 -17.73 -3.64
N LYS A 136 0.12 -16.76 -2.90
CA LYS A 136 -1.32 -16.61 -2.70
C LYS A 136 -2.05 -16.37 -4.02
N GLU A 137 -1.45 -15.59 -4.92
CA GLU A 137 -1.97 -15.30 -6.24
C GLU A 137 -1.62 -16.36 -7.30
N ASN A 138 -0.87 -17.41 -6.93
CA ASN A 138 -0.42 -18.46 -7.84
C ASN A 138 0.38 -17.90 -9.03
N ILE A 139 1.19 -16.86 -8.77
CA ILE A 139 2.11 -16.25 -9.72
C ILE A 139 3.43 -17.05 -9.69
N LYS A 140 3.94 -17.39 -10.87
CA LYS A 140 5.05 -18.31 -11.08
C LYS A 140 6.03 -17.75 -12.11
N TYR A 141 7.23 -18.29 -12.08
CA TYR A 141 8.21 -18.05 -13.13
C TYR A 141 7.90 -18.94 -14.35
N TYR A 142 8.01 -18.35 -15.54
CA TYR A 142 7.91 -19.06 -16.82
C TYR A 142 9.15 -18.75 -17.66
N GLN A 143 9.82 -19.80 -18.15
CA GLN A 143 10.97 -19.65 -19.06
C GLN A 143 10.55 -19.04 -20.41
N LYS A 144 9.43 -19.53 -20.97
CA LYS A 144 8.88 -19.03 -22.22
C LYS A 144 8.10 -17.76 -21.96
N LEU A 145 8.29 -16.76 -22.82
CA LEU A 145 7.53 -15.51 -22.80
C LEU A 145 6.03 -15.81 -22.92
N ILE A 146 5.24 -15.34 -21.95
CA ILE A 146 3.81 -15.66 -21.86
C ILE A 146 3.06 -15.20 -23.12
N TYR A 147 3.39 -14.02 -23.66
CA TYR A 147 2.77 -13.52 -24.88
C TYR A 147 3.13 -14.32 -26.15
N LEU A 148 4.21 -15.12 -26.11
CA LEU A 148 4.63 -16.03 -27.19
C LEU A 148 4.13 -17.47 -27.00
N MET A 149 3.41 -17.78 -25.92
CA MET A 149 2.84 -19.11 -25.73
C MET A 149 1.76 -19.43 -26.78
N THR A 150 1.61 -20.71 -27.12
CA THR A 150 0.52 -21.22 -27.97
C THR A 150 -0.80 -21.27 -27.18
N LYS A 151 -1.92 -21.48 -27.87
CA LYS A 151 -3.24 -21.58 -27.21
C LYS A 151 -3.27 -22.73 -26.18
N GLU A 152 -2.69 -23.87 -26.53
CA GLU A 152 -2.63 -25.07 -25.69
C GLU A 152 -1.79 -24.82 -24.45
N GLU A 153 -0.65 -24.16 -24.59
CA GLU A 153 0.21 -23.77 -23.46
C GLU A 153 -0.49 -22.77 -22.53
N LEU A 154 -1.20 -21.80 -23.10
CA LEU A 154 -1.95 -20.81 -22.31
C LEU A 154 -3.09 -21.46 -21.53
N LEU A 155 -3.89 -22.34 -22.15
CA LEU A 155 -4.96 -23.08 -21.47
C LEU A 155 -4.42 -24.00 -20.37
N LYS A 156 -3.29 -24.67 -20.62
CA LYS A 156 -2.66 -25.54 -19.63
C LYS A 156 -2.23 -24.78 -18.36
N ASN A 157 -1.75 -23.55 -18.52
CA ASN A 157 -1.15 -22.78 -17.43
C ASN A 157 -2.12 -21.80 -16.75
N PHE A 158 -3.13 -21.31 -17.48
CA PHE A 158 -3.98 -20.22 -17.06
C PHE A 158 -5.47 -20.55 -17.16
N SER A 159 -5.85 -21.82 -17.02
CA SER A 159 -7.26 -22.21 -16.87
C SER A 159 -7.60 -22.68 -15.46
N ASP A 160 -8.88 -22.60 -15.11
CA ASP A 160 -9.42 -23.20 -13.90
C ASP A 160 -9.58 -24.73 -14.02
N SER A 161 -10.09 -25.38 -12.97
CA SER A 161 -10.32 -26.83 -12.96
C SER A 161 -11.34 -27.32 -14.00
N THR A 162 -12.13 -26.42 -14.57
CA THR A 162 -13.11 -26.71 -15.63
C THR A 162 -12.58 -26.41 -17.04
N GLY A 163 -11.34 -25.92 -17.14
CA GLY A 163 -10.69 -25.58 -18.41
C GLY A 163 -10.93 -24.15 -18.90
N ASN A 164 -11.66 -23.32 -18.14
CA ASN A 164 -11.97 -21.95 -18.53
C ASN A 164 -10.76 -21.02 -18.27
N PRO A 165 -10.39 -20.14 -19.23
CA PRO A 165 -9.28 -19.21 -19.04
C PRO A 165 -9.49 -18.22 -17.88
N VAL A 166 -8.48 -18.10 -17.02
CA VAL A 166 -8.38 -17.14 -15.91
C VAL A 166 -7.48 -15.98 -16.33
N ILE A 167 -8.08 -14.98 -16.98
CA ILE A 167 -7.33 -13.86 -17.59
C ILE A 167 -6.56 -13.04 -16.56
N SER A 168 -7.11 -12.84 -15.35
CA SER A 168 -6.42 -12.14 -14.27
C SER A 168 -5.13 -12.84 -13.82
N LEU A 169 -5.11 -14.18 -13.83
CA LEU A 169 -3.93 -14.98 -13.51
C LEU A 169 -2.87 -14.87 -14.62
N LEU A 170 -3.30 -14.95 -15.88
CA LEU A 170 -2.43 -14.75 -17.05
C LEU A 170 -1.76 -13.36 -17.00
N ILE A 171 -2.54 -12.31 -16.75
CA ILE A 171 -2.04 -10.94 -16.64
C ILE A 171 -1.06 -10.82 -15.48
N ALA A 172 -1.37 -11.35 -14.29
CA ALA A 172 -0.49 -11.26 -13.12
C ALA A 172 0.88 -11.91 -13.37
N ASN A 173 0.88 -13.08 -14.01
CA ASN A 173 2.10 -13.79 -14.39
C ASN A 173 2.87 -13.07 -15.49
N PHE A 174 2.19 -12.47 -16.47
CA PHE A 174 2.83 -11.65 -17.50
C PHE A 174 3.55 -10.44 -16.89
N LEU A 175 2.85 -9.67 -16.03
CA LEU A 175 3.43 -8.51 -15.37
C LEU A 175 4.66 -8.91 -14.56
N TYR A 176 4.54 -9.95 -13.74
CA TYR A 176 5.67 -10.45 -12.95
C TYR A 176 6.85 -10.95 -13.82
N GLN A 177 6.60 -11.72 -14.88
CA GLN A 177 7.64 -12.16 -15.81
C GLN A 177 8.35 -10.97 -16.46
N PHE A 178 7.61 -9.95 -16.87
CA PHE A 178 8.19 -8.77 -17.50
C PHE A 178 9.05 -7.97 -16.51
N ALA A 179 8.59 -7.79 -15.27
CA ALA A 179 9.38 -7.19 -14.20
C ALA A 179 10.68 -7.96 -13.92
N LEU A 180 10.64 -9.30 -13.87
CA LEU A 180 11.86 -10.11 -13.69
C LEU A 180 12.86 -9.91 -14.83
N LYS A 181 12.40 -9.80 -16.07
CA LYS A 181 13.28 -9.52 -17.21
C LYS A 181 13.92 -8.15 -17.15
N ILE A 182 13.17 -7.13 -16.72
CA ILE A 182 13.72 -5.80 -16.47
C ILE A 182 14.81 -5.84 -15.40
N ARG A 183 14.54 -6.50 -14.26
CA ARG A 183 15.50 -6.66 -13.17
C ARG A 183 16.77 -7.42 -13.58
N ALA A 184 16.64 -8.38 -14.50
CA ALA A 184 17.75 -9.15 -15.07
C ALA A 184 18.52 -8.41 -16.18
N GLY A 185 18.04 -7.24 -16.64
CA GLY A 185 18.61 -6.52 -17.78
C GLY A 185 18.32 -7.16 -19.14
N GLU A 186 17.37 -8.10 -19.20
CA GLU A 186 16.96 -8.79 -20.43
C GLU A 186 15.84 -8.07 -21.20
N SER A 187 15.26 -7.04 -20.60
CA SER A 187 14.24 -6.19 -21.21
C SER A 187 14.37 -4.77 -20.68
N GLU A 188 14.16 -3.79 -21.54
CA GLU A 188 14.16 -2.39 -21.12
C GLU A 188 12.80 -2.02 -20.50
N PRO A 189 12.77 -1.10 -19.51
CA PRO A 189 11.54 -0.45 -19.08
C PRO A 189 10.84 0.22 -20.26
N LEU A 190 9.51 0.36 -20.16
CA LEU A 190 8.70 1.06 -21.15
C LEU A 190 8.81 2.58 -20.92
N GLU A 191 10.01 3.14 -21.08
CA GLU A 191 10.28 4.57 -20.80
C GLU A 191 9.27 5.50 -21.47
N GLY A 192 8.60 6.34 -20.67
CA GLY A 192 7.55 7.26 -21.15
C GLY A 192 6.23 6.58 -21.52
N GLY A 193 6.12 5.28 -21.28
CA GLY A 193 4.92 4.49 -21.50
C GLY A 193 3.85 4.70 -20.43
N ASN A 194 2.66 4.20 -20.70
CA ASN A 194 1.56 4.13 -19.74
C ASN A 194 1.04 2.68 -19.66
N VAL A 195 0.04 2.44 -18.81
CA VAL A 195 -0.54 1.10 -18.62
C VAL A 195 -1.02 0.47 -19.94
N ARG A 196 -1.36 1.27 -20.95
CA ARG A 196 -1.77 0.80 -22.29
C ARG A 196 -0.63 0.14 -23.05
N SER A 197 0.61 0.53 -22.81
CA SER A 197 1.79 -0.13 -23.41
C SER A 197 1.86 -1.59 -22.98
N LEU A 198 1.65 -1.89 -21.70
CA LEU A 198 1.58 -3.27 -21.17
C LEU A 198 0.39 -4.05 -21.76
N TRP A 199 -0.75 -3.38 -21.93
CA TRP A 199 -1.93 -3.97 -22.55
C TRP A 199 -1.67 -4.46 -23.98
N TYR A 200 -1.00 -3.65 -24.80
CA TYR A 200 -0.70 -4.03 -26.18
C TYR A 200 0.21 -5.25 -26.29
N MET A 201 1.07 -5.48 -25.30
CA MET A 201 1.94 -6.66 -25.25
C MET A 201 1.18 -7.96 -24.92
N ILE A 202 0.21 -7.90 -24.00
CA ILE A 202 -0.51 -9.10 -23.55
C ILE A 202 -1.80 -9.39 -24.35
N LYS A 203 -2.38 -8.37 -25.00
CA LYS A 203 -3.58 -8.49 -25.84
C LYS A 203 -3.53 -9.67 -26.83
N PRO A 204 -2.42 -9.94 -27.55
CA PRO A 204 -2.34 -11.10 -28.44
C PRO A 204 -2.50 -12.45 -27.73
N ALA A 205 -2.00 -12.60 -26.50
CA ALA A 205 -2.15 -13.83 -25.73
C ALA A 205 -3.63 -14.08 -25.35
N ILE A 206 -4.31 -13.01 -24.91
CA ILE A 206 -5.74 -13.05 -24.59
C ILE A 206 -6.57 -13.35 -25.85
N SER A 207 -6.17 -12.80 -27.01
CA SER A 207 -6.80 -13.08 -28.30
C SER A 207 -6.71 -14.55 -28.70
N LYS A 208 -5.56 -15.22 -28.48
CA LYS A 208 -5.38 -16.66 -28.77
C LYS A 208 -6.36 -17.53 -27.98
N LEU A 209 -6.76 -17.07 -26.80
CA LEU A 209 -7.73 -17.75 -25.93
C LEU A 209 -9.19 -17.52 -26.36
N GLY A 210 -9.44 -16.65 -27.35
CA GLY A 210 -10.80 -16.27 -27.75
C GLY A 210 -11.53 -15.45 -26.69
N ALA A 211 -10.80 -14.83 -25.76
CA ALA A 211 -11.37 -14.20 -24.58
C ALA A 211 -11.47 -12.66 -24.67
N LEU A 212 -11.23 -12.04 -25.84
CA LEU A 212 -11.24 -10.58 -25.96
C LEU A 212 -12.64 -9.96 -25.84
N GLU A 213 -13.69 -10.71 -26.18
CA GLU A 213 -15.06 -10.22 -26.16
C GLU A 213 -15.72 -10.45 -24.79
N GLY A 214 -16.61 -9.54 -24.39
CA GLY A 214 -17.44 -9.70 -23.18
C GLY A 214 -16.84 -9.24 -21.86
N SER A 215 -15.61 -8.69 -21.81
CA SER A 215 -15.02 -8.13 -20.59
C SER A 215 -13.97 -7.05 -20.87
N ASP A 216 -13.89 -6.03 -20.01
CA ASP A 216 -12.86 -5.00 -20.09
C ASP A 216 -11.54 -5.49 -19.48
N HIS A 217 -10.77 -6.23 -20.29
CA HIS A 217 -9.48 -6.77 -19.86
C HIS A 217 -8.40 -5.71 -19.68
N TYR A 218 -8.58 -4.51 -20.24
CA TYR A 218 -7.70 -3.38 -19.96
C TYR A 218 -7.89 -2.89 -18.51
N LYS A 219 -9.15 -2.80 -18.07
CA LYS A 219 -9.47 -2.55 -16.66
C LYS A 219 -8.93 -3.65 -15.75
N THR A 220 -9.11 -4.92 -16.12
CA THR A 220 -8.51 -6.06 -15.38
C THR A 220 -7.00 -5.92 -15.26
N LEU A 221 -6.30 -5.53 -16.33
CA LEU A 221 -4.86 -5.29 -16.29
C LEU A 221 -4.49 -4.19 -15.30
N SER A 222 -5.20 -3.06 -15.36
CA SER A 222 -4.97 -1.92 -14.47
C SER A 222 -5.17 -2.31 -13.00
N GLU A 223 -6.23 -3.06 -12.69
CA GLU A 223 -6.54 -3.54 -11.35
C GLU A 223 -5.52 -4.56 -10.84
N VAL A 224 -5.11 -5.52 -11.68
CA VAL A 224 -4.07 -6.50 -11.34
C VAL A 224 -2.74 -5.78 -11.07
N LEU A 225 -2.32 -4.85 -11.93
CA LEU A 225 -1.09 -4.10 -11.72
C LEU A 225 -1.13 -3.30 -10.40
N ALA A 226 -2.21 -2.57 -10.13
CA ALA A 226 -2.38 -1.84 -8.87
C ALA A 226 -2.32 -2.76 -7.64
N ARG A 227 -2.92 -3.95 -7.74
CA ARG A 227 -2.84 -4.99 -6.69
C ARG A 227 -1.41 -5.47 -6.47
N LEU A 228 -0.68 -5.82 -7.53
CA LEU A 228 0.72 -6.27 -7.41
C LEU A 228 1.64 -5.19 -6.84
N VAL A 229 1.42 -3.92 -7.19
CA VAL A 229 2.13 -2.76 -6.60
C VAL A 229 1.81 -2.61 -5.12
N THR A 230 0.54 -2.70 -4.75
CA THR A 230 0.09 -2.67 -3.34
C THR A 230 0.74 -3.79 -2.51
N HIS A 231 0.93 -4.96 -3.12
CA HIS A 231 1.61 -6.11 -2.51
C HIS A 231 3.14 -6.03 -2.55
N LYS A 232 3.70 -4.97 -3.14
CA LYS A 232 5.14 -4.73 -3.30
C LYS A 232 5.84 -5.84 -4.11
N ILE A 233 5.09 -6.57 -4.95
CA ILE A 233 5.66 -7.56 -5.88
C ILE A 233 6.38 -6.83 -7.01
N VAL A 234 5.77 -5.74 -7.47
CA VAL A 234 6.27 -4.87 -8.54
C VAL A 234 6.06 -3.39 -8.17
N THR A 235 6.55 -2.47 -8.99
CA THR A 235 6.44 -1.01 -8.87
C THR A 235 6.09 -0.44 -10.23
N TYR A 236 5.40 0.70 -10.31
CA TYR A 236 5.16 1.37 -11.59
C TYR A 236 6.48 1.88 -12.20
N LYS A 237 7.41 2.31 -11.34
CA LYS A 237 8.71 2.85 -11.75
C LYS A 237 9.60 1.84 -12.46
N GLU A 238 9.63 0.58 -12.04
CA GLU A 238 10.47 -0.43 -12.71
C GLU A 238 10.03 -0.67 -14.16
N TYR A 239 8.73 -0.54 -14.45
CA TYR A 239 8.21 -0.62 -15.82
C TYR A 239 8.45 0.64 -16.64
N GLY A 240 9.03 1.70 -16.08
CA GLY A 240 9.22 2.99 -16.77
C GLY A 240 7.92 3.75 -17.02
N LEU A 241 6.84 3.42 -16.30
CA LEU A 241 5.53 4.04 -16.50
C LEU A 241 5.50 5.45 -15.94
N THR A 242 4.91 6.37 -16.70
CA THR A 242 4.77 7.77 -16.34
C THR A 242 3.34 8.25 -16.53
N GLU A 243 2.95 9.24 -15.74
CA GLU A 243 1.72 10.02 -15.92
C GLU A 243 2.09 11.51 -16.00
N GLU A 244 1.13 12.34 -16.41
CA GLU A 244 1.30 13.79 -16.39
C GLU A 244 1.60 14.29 -14.97
N GLU A 245 2.74 14.97 -14.81
CA GLU A 245 3.22 15.43 -13.51
C GLU A 245 2.54 16.75 -13.08
N ASN A 246 1.36 16.62 -12.47
CA ASN A 246 0.68 17.74 -11.83
C ASN A 246 1.07 17.87 -10.35
N TRP A 247 2.35 17.73 -10.01
CA TRP A 247 2.87 17.85 -8.65
C TRP A 247 4.28 18.43 -8.60
N ILE A 248 4.67 19.05 -7.47
CA ILE A 248 6.02 19.55 -7.20
C ILE A 248 6.35 19.33 -5.71
N ILE A 249 7.54 18.83 -5.40
CA ILE A 249 8.02 18.72 -4.01
C ILE A 249 8.59 20.06 -3.54
N GLY A 250 8.20 20.46 -2.34
CA GLY A 250 8.69 21.67 -1.68
C GLY A 250 10.17 21.62 -1.34
N LYS A 251 10.90 22.73 -1.51
CA LYS A 251 12.33 22.81 -1.11
C LYS A 251 12.53 23.17 0.36
N THR A 252 11.67 24.04 0.91
CA THR A 252 11.81 24.59 2.27
C THR A 252 10.92 23.86 3.26
N ASN A 253 9.69 23.56 2.85
CA ASN A 253 8.64 22.94 3.66
C ASN A 253 8.03 21.72 2.94
N PRO A 254 8.83 20.73 2.49
CA PRO A 254 8.33 19.58 1.74
C PRO A 254 7.22 18.81 2.46
N HIS A 255 7.20 18.84 3.79
CA HIS A 255 6.22 18.16 4.64
C HIS A 255 4.84 18.82 4.67
N VAL A 256 4.68 20.04 4.16
CA VAL A 256 3.37 20.67 4.02
C VAL A 256 2.87 20.37 2.62
N ILE A 257 1.71 19.74 2.51
CA ILE A 257 1.11 19.33 1.22
C ILE A 257 -0.12 20.19 0.95
N LEU A 258 -0.13 20.88 -0.20
CA LEU A 258 -1.33 21.49 -0.77
C LEU A 258 -1.88 20.56 -1.86
N LEU A 259 -3.02 19.95 -1.58
CA LEU A 259 -3.75 19.09 -2.52
C LEU A 259 -4.86 19.89 -3.19
N ALA A 260 -4.90 19.90 -4.52
CA ALA A 260 -6.02 20.41 -5.30
C ALA A 260 -6.74 19.27 -6.02
N GLU A 261 -8.06 19.34 -6.06
CA GLU A 261 -8.88 18.37 -6.80
C GLU A 261 -8.78 18.57 -8.32
N LYS A 262 -8.92 19.81 -8.80
CA LYS A 262 -8.98 20.10 -10.25
C LYS A 262 -7.57 20.30 -10.83
N ARG A 263 -7.23 19.57 -11.91
CA ARG A 263 -5.93 19.71 -12.60
C ARG A 263 -5.67 21.14 -13.11
N SER A 264 -6.72 21.83 -13.53
CA SER A 264 -6.65 23.22 -13.99
C SER A 264 -6.10 24.18 -12.92
N HIS A 265 -6.21 23.84 -11.63
CA HIS A 265 -5.66 24.64 -10.53
C HIS A 265 -4.15 24.43 -10.33
N PHE A 266 -3.50 23.52 -11.06
CA PHE A 266 -2.07 23.23 -10.88
C PHE A 266 -1.20 24.50 -11.01
N LYS A 267 -1.40 25.28 -12.08
CA LYS A 267 -0.67 26.55 -12.30
C LYS A 267 -0.85 27.54 -11.15
N PHE A 268 -2.03 27.55 -10.54
CA PHE A 268 -2.31 28.42 -9.39
C PHE A 268 -1.58 27.93 -8.13
N ILE A 269 -1.64 26.63 -7.83
CA ILE A 269 -1.00 26.09 -6.63
C ILE A 269 0.53 26.07 -6.71
N GLN A 270 1.11 26.07 -7.92
CA GLN A 270 2.55 26.25 -8.13
C GLN A 270 3.08 27.55 -7.48
N GLY A 271 2.27 28.61 -7.45
CA GLY A 271 2.64 29.86 -6.76
C GLY A 271 2.92 29.67 -5.26
N PHE A 272 2.23 28.72 -4.61
CA PHE A 272 2.44 28.41 -3.19
C PHE A 272 3.71 27.60 -2.97
N ASN A 273 4.03 26.67 -3.89
CA ASN A 273 5.32 25.98 -3.89
C ASN A 273 6.46 27.01 -4.01
N ALA A 274 6.37 27.94 -4.96
CA ALA A 274 7.39 28.97 -5.16
C ALA A 274 7.53 29.90 -3.93
N GLN A 275 6.42 30.32 -3.35
CA GLN A 275 6.41 31.30 -2.26
C GLN A 275 6.79 30.69 -0.90
N TYR A 276 6.27 29.51 -0.57
CA TYR A 276 6.38 28.90 0.76
C TYR A 276 7.27 27.66 0.78
N GLY A 277 7.72 27.20 -0.38
CA GLY A 277 8.51 25.97 -0.50
C GLY A 277 7.75 24.72 -0.09
N VAL A 278 6.42 24.70 -0.21
CA VAL A 278 5.55 23.56 0.16
C VAL A 278 5.39 22.57 -0.99
N SER A 279 5.06 21.31 -0.69
CA SER A 279 4.71 20.33 -1.73
C SER A 279 3.29 20.57 -2.23
N VAL A 280 3.09 20.46 -3.55
CA VAL A 280 1.79 20.71 -4.20
C VAL A 280 1.44 19.54 -5.12
N LEU A 281 0.15 19.20 -5.21
CA LEU A 281 -0.36 18.17 -6.13
C LEU A 281 -1.78 18.54 -6.58
N ALA A 282 -2.06 18.47 -7.88
CA ALA A 282 -3.39 18.59 -8.45
C ALA A 282 -3.81 17.27 -9.09
N ALA A 283 -4.82 16.60 -8.54
CA ALA A 283 -5.12 15.20 -8.85
C ALA A 283 -5.95 14.99 -10.13
N GLY A 284 -6.93 15.87 -10.39
CA GLY A 284 -7.96 15.66 -11.41
C GLY A 284 -8.98 14.61 -11.01
N GLY A 285 -9.45 14.67 -9.77
CA GLY A 285 -10.28 13.62 -9.15
C GLY A 285 -9.48 12.75 -8.18
N ILE A 286 -9.73 11.45 -8.17
CA ILE A 286 -8.99 10.50 -7.31
C ILE A 286 -7.54 10.36 -7.84
N PRO A 287 -6.51 10.59 -7.01
CA PRO A 287 -5.11 10.46 -7.42
C PRO A 287 -4.78 9.07 -7.97
N GLY A 288 -4.17 9.01 -9.15
CA GLY A 288 -3.69 7.79 -9.77
C GLY A 288 -2.55 7.13 -8.98
N MET A 289 -2.49 5.80 -9.00
CA MET A 289 -1.49 5.06 -8.23
C MET A 289 -0.04 5.29 -8.71
N ILE A 290 0.16 5.53 -10.01
CA ILE A 290 1.46 5.92 -10.58
C ILE A 290 1.88 7.26 -9.98
N THR A 291 1.04 8.28 -10.13
CA THR A 291 1.28 9.61 -9.53
C THR A 291 1.63 9.50 -8.04
N MET A 292 0.90 8.69 -7.27
CA MET A 292 1.17 8.51 -5.84
C MET A 292 2.50 7.81 -5.55
N GLU A 293 2.91 6.80 -6.32
CA GLU A 293 4.21 6.15 -6.16
C GLU A 293 5.35 7.16 -6.31
N PHE A 294 5.35 7.91 -7.42
CA PHE A 294 6.40 8.88 -7.73
C PHE A 294 6.40 10.06 -6.75
N PHE A 295 5.23 10.63 -6.48
CA PHE A 295 5.09 11.73 -5.53
C PHE A 295 5.58 11.33 -4.13
N THR A 296 5.19 10.15 -3.62
CA THR A 296 5.61 9.72 -2.28
C THR A 296 7.08 9.35 -2.20
N ASP A 297 7.68 8.75 -3.24
CA ASP A 297 9.13 8.50 -3.30
C ASP A 297 9.90 9.82 -3.24
N ALA A 298 9.51 10.80 -4.06
CA ALA A 298 10.13 12.13 -4.08
C ALA A 298 9.93 12.87 -2.74
N LEU A 299 8.73 12.82 -2.18
CA LEU A 299 8.39 13.43 -0.90
C LEU A 299 9.25 12.86 0.23
N LYS A 300 9.39 11.53 0.34
CA LYS A 300 10.22 10.90 1.36
C LYS A 300 11.69 11.28 1.28
N LYS A 301 12.22 11.40 0.06
CA LYS A 301 13.61 11.86 -0.15
C LYS A 301 13.81 13.30 0.30
N ALA A 302 12.79 14.15 0.18
CA ALA A 302 12.85 15.53 0.65
C ALA A 302 12.60 15.64 2.17
N ILE A 303 11.76 14.76 2.73
CA ILE A 303 11.49 14.68 4.16
C ILE A 303 12.57 13.81 4.84
N THR A 304 13.79 14.33 4.90
CA THR A 304 14.91 13.71 5.64
C THR A 304 14.89 13.99 7.14
N GLN A 305 13.93 14.79 7.60
CA GLN A 305 13.86 15.30 8.96
C GLN A 305 13.09 14.36 9.90
N SER A 306 13.82 13.59 10.69
CA SER A 306 13.37 12.63 11.70
C SER A 306 12.55 13.19 12.87
N HIS A 307 12.10 14.45 12.81
CA HIS A 307 11.40 15.15 13.89
C HIS A 307 9.96 15.58 13.55
N LEU A 308 9.47 15.28 12.35
CA LEU A 308 8.10 15.63 11.98
C LEU A 308 7.10 14.76 12.72
N LYS A 309 6.31 15.39 13.60
CA LYS A 309 5.24 14.73 14.34
C LYS A 309 4.04 14.38 13.44
N GLU A 310 3.80 15.16 12.39
CA GLU A 310 2.62 15.08 11.52
C GLU A 310 2.82 15.86 10.21
N ILE A 311 2.25 15.37 9.10
CA ILE A 311 2.26 16.00 7.77
C ILE A 311 0.89 16.65 7.51
N PRO A 312 0.78 17.99 7.47
CA PRO A 312 -0.48 18.65 7.15
C PRO A 312 -0.79 18.54 5.65
N ILE A 313 -2.02 18.12 5.35
CA ILE A 313 -2.60 18.07 4.02
C ILE A 313 -3.68 19.15 3.98
N ILE A 314 -3.33 20.28 3.39
CA ILE A 314 -4.25 21.39 3.16
C ILE A 314 -4.93 21.13 1.82
N ALA A 315 -6.24 20.89 1.84
CA ALA A 315 -6.96 20.46 0.65
C ALA A 315 -7.90 21.54 0.12
N LEU A 316 -7.73 21.81 -1.17
CA LEU A 316 -8.57 22.61 -2.05
C LEU A 316 -9.40 21.63 -2.90
N THR A 317 -10.42 21.07 -2.25
CA THR A 317 -11.36 20.08 -2.81
C THR A 317 -12.77 20.51 -2.48
N ASP A 318 -13.74 19.96 -3.20
CA ASP A 318 -15.15 20.31 -3.01
C ASP A 318 -15.63 19.94 -1.60
N TYR A 319 -16.60 20.68 -1.10
CA TYR A 319 -17.28 20.41 0.17
C TYR A 319 -18.47 19.49 -0.07
N ASP A 320 -18.18 18.24 -0.42
CA ASP A 320 -19.19 17.24 -0.75
C ASP A 320 -18.65 15.80 -0.51
N PRO A 321 -19.44 14.74 -0.81
CA PRO A 321 -18.99 13.36 -0.68
C PRO A 321 -17.80 12.97 -1.58
N ALA A 322 -17.70 13.54 -2.78
CA ALA A 322 -16.65 13.20 -3.75
C ALA A 322 -15.30 13.79 -3.34
N GLY A 323 -15.26 15.07 -2.95
CA GLY A 323 -14.08 15.72 -2.38
C GLY A 323 -13.61 15.02 -1.11
N ASP A 324 -14.52 14.58 -0.23
CA ASP A 324 -14.18 13.75 0.93
C ASP A 324 -13.51 12.43 0.54
N LEU A 325 -14.02 11.77 -0.50
CA LEU A 325 -13.48 10.51 -1.01
C LEU A 325 -12.07 10.70 -1.58
N ILE A 326 -11.85 11.76 -2.37
CA ILE A 326 -10.53 12.11 -2.94
C ILE A 326 -9.49 12.29 -1.84
N VAL A 327 -9.79 13.10 -0.82
CA VAL A 327 -8.86 13.35 0.29
C VAL A 327 -8.60 12.08 1.09
N SER A 328 -9.65 11.29 1.39
CA SER A 328 -9.48 10.05 2.15
C SER A 328 -8.63 9.02 1.40
N THR A 329 -8.83 8.90 0.08
CA THR A 329 -8.03 8.02 -0.78
C THR A 329 -6.59 8.49 -0.87
N PHE A 330 -6.35 9.81 -1.00
CA PHE A 330 -5.00 10.36 -0.96
C PHE A 330 -4.28 10.03 0.36
N ILE A 331 -4.95 10.19 1.50
CA ILE A 331 -4.41 9.84 2.82
C ILE A 331 -4.09 8.35 2.93
N ASP A 332 -4.99 7.48 2.45
CA ASP A 332 -4.76 6.04 2.50
C ASP A 332 -3.62 5.61 1.56
N ASN A 333 -3.48 6.24 0.40
CA ASN A 333 -2.33 6.05 -0.48
C ASN A 333 -1.02 6.47 0.21
N LEU A 334 -0.98 7.62 0.90
CA LEU A 334 0.18 8.03 1.69
C LEU A 334 0.57 6.95 2.74
N LYS A 335 -0.42 6.35 3.43
CA LYS A 335 -0.17 5.25 4.38
C LYS A 335 0.37 4.00 3.69
N THR A 336 -0.19 3.62 2.53
CA THR A 336 0.29 2.49 1.71
C THR A 336 1.76 2.65 1.37
N TYR A 337 2.16 3.88 1.02
CA TYR A 337 3.54 4.26 0.81
C TYR A 337 4.27 4.66 2.11
N ASN A 338 3.91 4.11 3.28
CA ASN A 338 4.67 4.26 4.53
C ASN A 338 4.90 5.72 4.99
N VAL A 339 3.95 6.64 4.73
CA VAL A 339 3.93 8.00 5.30
C VAL A 339 2.99 8.00 6.52
N PRO A 340 3.49 7.87 7.78
CA PRO A 340 2.66 7.28 8.85
C PRO A 340 1.84 8.25 9.72
N LYS A 341 1.89 9.58 9.53
CA LYS A 341 1.06 10.54 10.30
C LYS A 341 0.68 11.75 9.44
N THR A 342 -0.60 11.90 9.16
CA THR A 342 -1.14 13.00 8.34
C THR A 342 -2.28 13.71 9.06
N LYS A 343 -2.41 15.01 8.81
CA LYS A 343 -3.54 15.82 9.29
C LYS A 343 -4.25 16.48 8.14
N PHE A 344 -5.52 16.18 8.01
CA PHE A 344 -6.38 16.81 7.02
C PHE A 344 -6.82 18.20 7.48
N ILE A 345 -6.64 19.19 6.62
CA ILE A 345 -7.09 20.57 6.82
C ILE A 345 -7.87 21.00 5.57
N ARG A 346 -9.18 21.21 5.73
CA ARG A 346 -10.05 21.66 4.65
C ARG A 346 -9.96 23.17 4.42
N MET A 347 -9.94 23.60 3.16
CA MET A 347 -10.08 25.01 2.78
C MET A 347 -11.53 25.41 2.47
N VAL A 348 -12.21 24.65 1.62
CA VAL A 348 -13.60 24.93 1.21
C VAL A 348 -14.55 24.41 2.28
N GLN A 349 -15.14 25.30 3.08
CA GLN A 349 -16.09 24.93 4.13
C GLN A 349 -17.05 26.09 4.43
N PRO A 350 -18.24 25.85 4.99
CA PRO A 350 -19.25 26.90 5.09
C PRO A 350 -18.79 28.15 5.86
N SER A 351 -17.97 27.97 6.90
CA SER A 351 -17.52 29.07 7.78
C SER A 351 -16.60 30.10 7.12
N ILE A 352 -16.12 29.87 5.90
CA ILE A 352 -15.27 30.84 5.17
C ILE A 352 -16.05 31.72 4.19
N PHE A 353 -17.36 31.50 4.05
CA PHE A 353 -18.25 32.25 3.17
C PHE A 353 -19.22 33.11 3.98
N THR A 354 -19.62 34.26 3.45
CA THR A 354 -20.73 35.03 4.04
C THR A 354 -22.06 34.30 3.81
N PRO A 355 -23.13 34.62 4.56
CA PRO A 355 -24.45 34.04 4.32
C PRO A 355 -24.94 34.22 2.87
N GLU A 356 -24.66 35.37 2.27
CA GLU A 356 -25.03 35.69 0.88
C GLU A 356 -24.23 34.85 -0.12
N GLU A 357 -22.92 34.69 0.10
CA GLU A 357 -22.06 33.81 -0.70
C GLU A 357 -22.52 32.34 -0.59
N LEU A 358 -22.85 31.87 0.62
CA LEU A 358 -23.34 30.50 0.83
C LEU A 358 -24.63 30.23 0.08
N GLU A 359 -25.58 31.16 0.13
CA GLU A 359 -26.85 31.00 -0.58
C GLU A 359 -26.64 30.99 -2.10
N ALA A 360 -25.72 31.81 -2.61
CA ALA A 360 -25.43 31.91 -4.03
C ALA A 360 -24.63 30.72 -4.59
N TYR A 361 -23.75 30.12 -3.78
CA TYR A 361 -22.78 29.12 -4.26
C TYR A 361 -23.11 27.66 -3.90
N LYS A 362 -24.06 27.44 -2.99
CA LYS A 362 -24.44 26.07 -2.62
C LYS A 362 -25.17 25.35 -3.77
N TYR A 363 -24.96 24.04 -3.87
CA TYR A 363 -25.71 23.17 -4.79
C TYR A 363 -26.27 21.95 -4.07
N SER A 364 -27.39 21.42 -4.56
CA SER A 364 -28.08 20.28 -3.95
C SER A 364 -27.34 18.97 -4.24
N LEU A 365 -27.01 18.22 -3.18
CA LEU A 365 -26.45 16.87 -3.31
C LEU A 365 -27.52 15.79 -3.53
N VAL A 366 -28.81 16.17 -3.50
CA VAL A 366 -29.93 15.26 -3.72
C VAL A 366 -30.27 15.23 -5.21
N GLY A 367 -30.23 14.03 -5.81
CA GLY A 367 -30.57 13.82 -7.22
C GLY A 367 -29.39 13.88 -8.18
N GLU A 368 -28.16 14.08 -7.68
CA GLU A 368 -26.95 14.01 -8.51
C GLU A 368 -26.51 12.56 -8.75
N ASN A 369 -26.11 12.26 -9.98
CA ASN A 369 -25.77 10.90 -10.41
C ASN A 369 -24.47 10.36 -9.78
N GLU A 370 -23.60 11.24 -9.27
CA GLU A 370 -22.26 10.87 -8.80
C GLU A 370 -22.23 10.44 -7.32
N ALA A 371 -23.16 10.93 -6.49
CA ALA A 371 -23.22 10.62 -5.07
C ALA A 371 -24.46 9.78 -4.73
N THR A 372 -24.25 8.54 -4.29
CA THR A 372 -25.37 7.70 -3.83
C THR A 372 -26.03 8.29 -2.57
N PRO A 373 -27.33 8.07 -2.33
CA PRO A 373 -28.01 8.54 -1.12
C PRO A 373 -27.33 8.10 0.19
N ALA A 374 -26.70 6.92 0.18
CA ALA A 374 -25.93 6.40 1.31
C ALA A 374 -24.65 7.22 1.56
N MET A 375 -23.95 7.64 0.51
CA MET A 375 -22.77 8.51 0.61
C MET A 375 -23.14 9.88 1.15
N VAL A 376 -24.21 10.50 0.63
CA VAL A 376 -24.70 11.80 1.09
C VAL A 376 -25.09 11.73 2.57
N LYS A 377 -25.83 10.69 2.99
CA LYS A 377 -26.21 10.51 4.40
C LYS A 377 -24.99 10.34 5.32
N LYS A 378 -24.00 9.55 4.91
CA LYS A 378 -22.76 9.34 5.67
C LYS A 378 -21.97 10.64 5.78
N TRP A 379 -21.87 11.39 4.69
CA TRP A 379 -21.18 12.67 4.65
C TRP A 379 -21.88 13.72 5.51
N LEU A 380 -23.20 13.89 5.38
CA LEU A 380 -24.00 14.83 6.18
C LEU A 380 -23.85 14.56 7.68
N LYS A 381 -23.85 13.29 8.09
CA LYS A 381 -23.60 12.90 9.49
C LYS A 381 -22.20 13.31 9.98
N LYS A 382 -21.20 13.29 9.08
CA LYS A 382 -19.80 13.61 9.39
C LYS A 382 -19.55 15.13 9.41
N THR A 383 -20.15 15.87 8.48
CA THR A 383 -19.80 17.28 8.23
C THR A 383 -20.85 18.27 8.74
N GLY A 384 -22.10 17.82 8.94
CA GLY A 384 -23.24 18.69 9.26
C GLY A 384 -23.84 19.41 8.05
N GLY A 385 -23.27 19.20 6.85
CA GLY A 385 -23.74 19.83 5.61
C GLY A 385 -23.63 21.36 5.66
N ILE A 386 -24.60 22.03 5.04
CA ILE A 386 -24.79 23.48 5.15
C ILE A 386 -26.13 23.70 5.84
N ASN A 387 -26.10 24.29 7.04
CA ASN A 387 -27.30 24.49 7.88
C ASN A 387 -28.10 23.17 8.12
N GLY A 388 -27.40 22.04 8.25
CA GLY A 388 -28.01 20.72 8.46
C GLY A 388 -28.61 20.08 7.21
N GLN A 389 -28.49 20.73 6.04
CA GLN A 389 -29.04 20.27 4.78
C GLN A 389 -27.95 19.67 3.86
N PRO A 390 -28.31 18.74 2.96
CA PRO A 390 -27.39 18.07 2.05
C PRO A 390 -27.02 18.98 0.86
N TYR A 391 -26.39 20.11 1.16
CA TYR A 391 -25.81 21.01 0.17
C TYR A 391 -24.29 20.91 0.18
N GLY A 392 -23.69 21.04 -1.01
CA GLY A 392 -22.26 21.10 -1.22
C GLY A 392 -21.76 22.49 -1.60
N LEU A 393 -20.44 22.65 -1.67
CA LEU A 393 -19.77 23.84 -2.24
C LEU A 393 -18.65 23.41 -3.16
N GLU A 394 -18.65 23.98 -4.36
CA GLU A 394 -17.59 23.81 -5.34
C GLU A 394 -16.33 24.55 -4.89
N THR A 395 -15.17 23.98 -5.16
CA THR A 395 -13.87 24.63 -4.99
C THR A 395 -13.81 25.93 -5.78
N ASP A 396 -14.44 25.95 -6.96
CA ASP A 396 -14.43 27.13 -7.81
C ASP A 396 -15.13 28.33 -7.18
N ALA A 397 -16.09 28.11 -6.28
CA ALA A 397 -16.73 29.19 -5.51
C ALA A 397 -15.71 29.97 -4.65
N LEU A 398 -14.72 29.27 -4.08
CA LEU A 398 -13.62 29.91 -3.36
C LEU A 398 -12.62 30.57 -4.32
N MET A 399 -12.41 29.98 -5.50
CA MET A 399 -11.45 30.43 -6.51
C MET A 399 -11.89 31.69 -7.26
N ILE A 400 -13.15 32.11 -7.17
CA ILE A 400 -13.62 33.43 -7.66
C ILE A 400 -12.74 34.57 -7.09
N THR A 401 -12.26 34.41 -5.85
CA THR A 401 -11.37 35.37 -5.19
C THR A 401 -10.02 34.73 -4.86
N PRO A 402 -9.06 34.66 -5.82
CA PRO A 402 -7.76 34.02 -5.61
C PRO A 402 -6.96 34.56 -4.41
N SER A 403 -7.14 35.84 -4.05
CA SER A 403 -6.53 36.46 -2.88
C SER A 403 -7.04 35.87 -1.56
N LYS A 404 -8.35 35.57 -1.46
CA LYS A 404 -8.98 34.89 -0.32
C LYS A 404 -8.38 33.49 -0.14
N VAL A 405 -8.17 32.77 -1.25
CA VAL A 405 -7.54 31.45 -1.26
C VAL A 405 -6.10 31.51 -0.73
N LYS A 406 -5.32 32.50 -1.19
CA LYS A 406 -3.93 32.73 -0.74
C LYS A 406 -3.85 33.04 0.76
N ALA A 407 -4.71 33.93 1.26
CA ALA A 407 -4.75 34.30 2.67
C ALA A 407 -5.15 33.10 3.55
N LEU A 408 -6.19 32.37 3.15
CA LEU A 408 -6.69 31.20 3.88
C LEU A 408 -5.67 30.07 3.94
N PHE A 409 -4.95 29.82 2.84
CA PHE A 409 -3.85 28.87 2.83
C PHE A 409 -2.78 29.27 3.85
N TYR A 410 -2.33 30.54 3.83
CA TYR A 410 -1.29 30.99 4.76
C TYR A 410 -1.73 30.84 6.21
N GLU A 411 -2.96 31.24 6.55
CA GLU A 411 -3.53 31.06 7.89
C GLU A 411 -3.45 29.60 8.36
N LYS A 412 -3.85 28.66 7.50
CA LYS A 412 -3.87 27.22 7.79
C LYS A 412 -2.47 26.59 7.79
N ALA A 413 -1.56 27.08 6.94
CA ALA A 413 -0.21 26.55 6.78
C ALA A 413 0.77 27.10 7.82
N LYS A 414 0.60 28.34 8.29
CA LYS A 414 1.52 29.08 9.16
C LYS A 414 2.04 28.27 10.37
N PRO A 415 1.24 27.45 11.08
CA PRO A 415 1.74 26.65 12.20
C PRO A 415 2.77 25.58 11.81
N TYR A 416 2.85 25.22 10.52
CA TYR A 416 3.67 24.14 10.00
C TYR A 416 4.82 24.61 9.11
N LEU A 417 4.83 25.88 8.72
CA LEU A 417 5.90 26.46 7.94
C LEU A 417 7.11 26.72 8.84
N THR A 418 8.28 26.25 8.42
CA THR A 418 9.54 26.73 8.96
C THR A 418 9.72 28.19 8.56
N ALA A 419 10.20 29.01 9.51
CA ALA A 419 10.43 30.43 9.26
C ALA A 419 11.33 30.60 8.04
N VAL A 420 10.83 31.28 7.01
CA VAL A 420 11.65 31.70 5.88
C VAL A 420 12.72 32.61 6.46
N LYS A 421 13.98 32.16 6.49
CA LYS A 421 15.11 33.08 6.66
C LYS A 421 15.09 33.99 5.44
N ASN A 422 14.42 35.12 5.56
CA ASN A 422 14.46 36.18 4.56
C ASN A 422 15.92 36.57 4.34
N LYS A 423 16.53 36.07 3.26
CA LYS A 423 17.66 36.74 2.61
C LYS A 423 17.08 37.94 1.85
N SER A 424 16.63 38.94 2.59
CA SER A 424 16.39 40.29 2.10
C SER A 424 17.27 41.22 2.93
N SER A 425 18.57 41.02 2.77
CA SER A 425 19.61 41.99 3.03
C SER A 425 20.75 41.65 2.08
N LEU A 426 20.63 42.13 0.85
CA LEU A 426 21.73 42.54 -0.03
C LEU A 426 21.12 43.08 -1.33
N LEU A 427 21.21 44.42 -1.42
CA LEU A 427 20.96 45.34 -2.53
C LEU A 427 19.50 45.69 -2.83
#